data_AF-A0A1B2DBX9-F1
#
_entry.id   AF-A0A1B2DBX9-F1
#
_cell.length_a   1.000
_cell.length_b   1.000
_cell.length_c   1.000
_cell.angle_alpha   90.00
_cell.angle_beta   90.00
_cell.angle_gamma   90.00
#
_symmetry.space_group_name_H-M   'P 1'
#
loop_
_entity.id
_entity.type
_entity.pdbx_description
1 polymer ?
#
loop_
_entity_poly.entity_id
_entity_poly.type
_entity_poly.pdbx_seq_one_letter_code
_entity_poly.pdbx_strand_id
1 'polypeptide(L)'
;MQTKKEFVVEVLSGYWIEAVARQHGLSPKTLGNWVRQYQDDLMVKKQREDKQLEQDAAQFQDLQKKYEEAVKLLGEIELEIPLREIWLKKSIPTGSSEPLDWTRLPRAYRAADLRGSSIVK
;
A
#
# COMPACT_ATOMS: atom_id res chain seq x y z
N MET A 1 -20.56 -9.83 -29.02
CA MET A 1 -19.10 -9.66 -29.18
C MET A 1 -18.30 -10.89 -28.70
N GLN A 2 -18.87 -11.77 -27.86
CA GLN A 2 -18.18 -12.92 -27.26
C GLN A 2 -17.76 -14.01 -28.26
N THR A 3 -18.64 -14.34 -29.22
CA THR A 3 -18.43 -15.39 -30.23
C THR A 3 -17.19 -15.18 -31.09
N LYS A 4 -16.83 -13.93 -31.42
CA LYS A 4 -15.63 -13.64 -32.21
C LYS A 4 -14.35 -14.02 -31.47
N LYS A 5 -14.30 -13.80 -30.16
CA LYS A 5 -13.13 -14.13 -29.33
C LYS A 5 -13.00 -15.64 -29.17
N GLU A 6 -14.11 -16.35 -28.99
CA GLU A 6 -14.13 -17.80 -28.88
C GLU A 6 -13.56 -18.48 -30.13
N PHE A 7 -13.98 -18.06 -31.33
CA PHE A 7 -13.44 -18.61 -32.59
C PHE A 7 -11.95 -18.35 -32.76
N VAL A 8 -11.49 -17.16 -32.37
CA VAL A 8 -10.07 -16.81 -32.43
C VAL A 8 -9.27 -17.62 -31.40
N VAL A 9 -9.79 -17.85 -30.20
CA VAL A 9 -9.16 -18.68 -29.16
C VAL A 9 -9.05 -20.14 -29.61
N GLU A 10 -10.08 -20.67 -30.26
CA GLU A 10 -10.08 -22.04 -30.79
C GLU A 10 -9.02 -22.22 -31.88
N VAL A 11 -8.90 -21.25 -32.80
CA VAL A 11 -7.80 -21.25 -33.79
C VAL A 11 -6.43 -21.15 -33.12
N LEU A 12 -6.27 -20.24 -32.15
CA LEU A 12 -5.00 -20.05 -31.43
C LEU A 12 -4.62 -21.27 -30.57
N SER A 13 -5.59 -22.10 -30.18
CA SER A 13 -5.35 -23.37 -29.46
C SER A 13 -4.79 -24.49 -30.36
N GLY A 14 -4.65 -24.25 -31.67
CA GLY A 14 -4.00 -25.16 -32.62
C GLY A 14 -4.94 -25.75 -33.68
N TYR A 15 -6.21 -25.34 -33.71
CA TYR A 15 -7.15 -25.78 -34.73
C TYR A 15 -6.95 -25.05 -36.06
N TRP A 16 -7.20 -25.78 -37.15
CA TRP A 16 -7.07 -25.25 -38.50
C TRP A 16 -8.15 -24.20 -38.78
N ILE A 17 -7.74 -23.04 -39.29
CA ILE A 17 -8.61 -21.90 -39.61
C ILE A 17 -9.77 -22.33 -40.51
N GLU A 18 -9.51 -23.20 -41.48
CA GLU A 18 -10.55 -23.68 -42.40
C GLU A 18 -11.59 -24.59 -41.73
N ALA A 19 -11.18 -25.41 -40.76
CA ALA A 19 -12.07 -26.31 -40.04
C ALA A 19 -13.02 -25.51 -39.12
N VAL A 20 -12.45 -24.59 -38.34
CA VAL A 20 -13.22 -23.71 -37.44
C VAL A 20 -14.15 -22.80 -38.25
N ALA A 21 -13.66 -22.23 -39.35
CA ALA A 21 -14.49 -21.40 -40.22
C ALA A 21 -15.68 -22.16 -40.81
N ARG A 22 -15.49 -23.42 -41.26
CA ARG A 22 -16.57 -24.26 -41.79
C ARG A 22 -17.57 -24.66 -40.71
N GLN A 23 -17.10 -25.00 -39.51
CA GLN A 23 -17.94 -25.38 -38.39
C GLN A 23 -18.86 -24.23 -37.93
N HIS A 24 -18.39 -23.00 -38.04
CA HIS A 24 -19.14 -21.80 -37.65
C HIS A 24 -19.75 -21.02 -38.82
N GLY A 25 -19.72 -21.56 -40.04
CA GLY A 25 -20.31 -20.92 -41.22
C GLY A 25 -19.66 -19.59 -41.63
N LEU A 26 -18.38 -19.40 -41.30
CA LEU A 26 -17.59 -18.21 -41.58
C LEU A 26 -16.66 -18.43 -42.79
N SER A 27 -16.28 -17.33 -43.46
CA SER A 27 -15.22 -17.38 -44.46
C SER A 27 -13.85 -17.54 -43.77
N PRO A 28 -12.99 -18.46 -44.22
CA PRO A 28 -11.63 -18.64 -43.68
C PRO A 28 -10.81 -17.35 -43.73
N LYS A 29 -11.05 -16.52 -44.76
CA LYS A 29 -10.37 -15.22 -44.93
C LYS A 29 -10.76 -14.22 -43.86
N THR A 30 -12.03 -14.23 -43.44
CA THR A 30 -12.54 -13.38 -42.35
C THR A 30 -11.98 -13.82 -41.01
N LEU A 31 -11.94 -15.13 -40.75
CA LEU A 31 -11.40 -15.67 -39.50
C LEU A 31 -9.88 -15.41 -39.38
N GLY A 32 -9.12 -15.57 -40.46
CA GLY A 32 -7.70 -15.24 -40.49
C GLY A 32 -7.40 -13.77 -40.19
N ASN A 33 -8.21 -12.85 -40.74
CA ASN A 33 -8.08 -11.42 -40.42
C ASN A 33 -8.36 -11.12 -38.94
N TRP A 34 -9.36 -11.77 -38.35
CA TRP A 34 -9.66 -11.60 -36.93
C TRP A 34 -8.57 -12.14 -36.02
N VAL A 35 -7.99 -13.30 -36.35
CA VAL A 35 -6.87 -13.88 -35.59
C VAL A 35 -5.68 -12.93 -35.60
N ARG A 36 -5.36 -12.35 -36.76
CA ARG A 36 -4.25 -11.40 -36.90
C ARG A 36 -4.47 -10.13 -36.08
N GLN A 37 -5.65 -9.52 -36.19
CA GLN A 37 -6.01 -8.34 -35.39
C GLN A 37 -5.94 -8.63 -33.88
N TYR A 38 -6.41 -9.80 -33.46
CA TYR A 38 -6.38 -10.18 -32.05
C TYR A 38 -4.96 -10.45 -31.54
N GLN A 39 -4.09 -11.04 -32.38
CA GLN A 39 -2.67 -11.21 -32.04
C GLN A 39 -1.97 -9.86 -31.88
N ASP A 40 -2.23 -8.91 -32.78
CA ASP A 40 -1.68 -7.55 -32.70
C ASP A 40 -2.16 -6.84 -31.43
N ASP A 41 -3.45 -6.92 -31.11
CA ASP A 41 -4.03 -6.35 -29.89
C ASP A 41 -3.45 -6.99 -28.61
N LEU A 42 -3.24 -8.31 -28.61
CA LEU A 42 -2.62 -9.03 -27.49
C LEU A 42 -1.15 -8.63 -27.30
N MET A 43 -0.39 -8.44 -28.37
CA MET A 43 0.98 -7.95 -28.29
C MET A 43 1.04 -6.55 -27.69
N VAL A 44 0.15 -5.64 -28.14
CA VAL A 44 0.07 -4.29 -27.59
C VAL A 44 -0.35 -4.32 -26.11
N LYS A 45 -1.28 -5.20 -25.73
CA LYS A 45 -1.72 -5.34 -24.34
C LYS A 45 -0.60 -5.84 -23.43
N LYS A 46 0.12 -6.89 -23.86
CA LYS A 46 1.27 -7.42 -23.12
C LYS A 46 2.35 -6.36 -22.91
N GLN A 47 2.70 -5.61 -23.96
CA GLN A 47 3.68 -4.52 -23.82
C GLN A 47 3.25 -3.43 -22.82
N ARG A 48 1.95 -3.16 -22.68
CA ARG A 48 1.45 -2.22 -21.67
C ARG A 48 1.52 -2.83 -20.27
N GLU A 49 1.14 -4.10 -20.13
CA GLU A 49 1.20 -4.84 -18.86
C GLU A 49 2.65 -4.96 -18.35
N ASP A 50 3.60 -5.27 -19.23
CA ASP A 50 5.03 -5.36 -18.90
C ASP A 50 5.57 -4.03 -18.38
N LYS A 51 5.20 -2.91 -19.03
CA LYS A 51 5.57 -1.55 -18.58
C LYS A 51 4.94 -1.20 -17.24
N GLN A 52 3.72 -1.65 -16.99
CA GLN A 52 3.02 -1.38 -15.74
C GLN A 52 3.63 -2.17 -14.58
N LEU A 53 3.98 -3.44 -14.81
CA LEU A 53 4.70 -4.26 -13.84
C LEU A 53 6.06 -3.67 -13.46
N GLU A 54 6.79 -3.11 -14.43
CA GLU A 54 8.06 -2.44 -14.18
C GLU A 54 7.89 -1.18 -13.31
N GLN A 55 6.85 -0.38 -13.58
CA GLN A 55 6.51 0.78 -12.77
C GLN A 55 6.09 0.39 -11.34
N ASP A 56 5.26 -0.63 -11.20
CA ASP A 56 4.78 -1.12 -9.91
C ASP A 56 5.94 -1.69 -9.07
N ALA A 57 6.90 -2.39 -9.70
CA ALA A 57 8.10 -2.87 -9.04
C ALA A 57 8.98 -1.72 -8.52
N ALA A 58 9.13 -0.65 -9.30
CA ALA A 58 9.86 0.55 -8.87
C ALA A 58 9.16 1.24 -7.68
N GLN A 59 7.84 1.38 -7.73
CA GLN A 59 7.07 1.96 -6.62
C GLN A 59 7.15 1.11 -5.36
N PHE A 60 7.18 -0.22 -5.49
CA PHE A 60 7.30 -1.13 -4.36
C PHE A 60 8.64 -0.94 -3.61
N GLN A 61 9.74 -0.76 -4.35
CA GLN A 61 11.06 -0.48 -3.76
C GLN A 61 11.07 0.82 -2.95
N ASP A 62 10.49 1.88 -3.48
CA ASP A 62 10.41 3.16 -2.77
C ASP A 62 9.49 3.08 -1.54
N LEU A 63 8.41 2.31 -1.63
CA LEU A 63 7.52 2.06 -0.49
C LEU A 63 8.24 1.28 0.62
N GLN A 64 9.06 0.29 0.26
CA GLN A 64 9.86 -0.47 1.20
C GLN A 64 10.87 0.43 1.93
N LYS A 65 11.57 1.32 1.22
CA LYS A 65 12.50 2.27 1.85
C LYS A 65 11.81 3.17 2.87
N LYS A 66 10.66 3.75 2.51
CA LYS A 66 9.85 4.58 3.42
C LYS A 66 9.39 3.81 4.64
N TYR A 67 9.02 2.55 4.48
CA TYR A 67 8.66 1.68 5.59
C TYR A 67 9.85 1.44 6.53
N GLU A 68 11.02 1.10 6.00
CA GLU A 68 12.24 0.91 6.81
C GLU A 68 12.64 2.18 7.55
N GLU A 69 12.52 3.35 6.93
CA GLU A 69 12.74 4.65 7.58
C GLU A 69 11.75 4.91 8.72
N ALA A 70 10.46 4.66 8.49
CA ALA A 70 9.42 4.82 9.51
C ALA A 70 9.65 3.88 10.71
N VAL A 71 10.07 2.64 10.48
CA VAL A 71 10.39 1.68 11.55
C VAL A 71 11.58 2.14 12.37
N LYS A 72 12.62 2.70 11.74
CA LYS A 72 13.78 3.26 12.47
C LYS A 72 13.37 4.42 13.37
N LEU A 73 12.61 5.38 12.83
CA LEU A 73 12.10 6.51 13.60
C LEU A 73 11.20 6.08 14.75
N LEU A 74 10.38 5.04 14.54
CA LEU A 74 9.53 4.49 15.59
C LEU A 74 10.36 3.93 16.74
N GLY A 75 11.44 3.20 16.44
CA GLY A 75 12.39 2.71 17.45
C GLY A 75 13.08 3.83 18.22
N GLU A 76 13.42 4.94 17.56
CA GLU A 76 13.99 6.13 18.23
C GLU A 76 13.00 6.75 19.22
N ILE A 77 11.73 6.90 18.81
CA ILE A 77 10.65 7.43 19.68
C ILE A 77 10.41 6.50 20.87
N GLU A 78 10.39 5.18 20.65
CA GLU A 78 10.20 4.18 21.71
C GLU A 78 11.31 4.23 22.77
N LEU A 79 12.53 4.63 22.43
CA LEU A 79 13.64 4.81 23.37
C LEU A 79 13.61 6.16 24.07
N GLU A 80 13.13 7.21 23.40
CA GLU A 80 13.09 8.57 23.94
C GLU A 80 12.07 8.71 25.07
N ILE A 81 10.90 8.08 24.96
CA ILE A 81 9.85 8.10 25.98
C ILE A 81 10.35 7.60 27.35
N PRO A 82 10.90 6.38 27.48
CA PRO A 82 11.38 5.87 28.75
C PRO A 82 12.58 6.67 29.26
N LEU A 83 13.44 7.17 28.37
CA LEU A 83 14.54 8.06 28.77
C LEU A 83 13.98 9.34 29.41
N ARG A 84 13.00 9.99 28.78
CA ARG A 84 12.33 11.18 29.33
C ARG A 84 11.70 10.90 30.70
N GLU A 85 11.06 9.74 30.88
CA GLU A 85 10.51 9.34 32.17
C GLU A 85 11.58 9.15 33.24
N ILE A 86 12.69 8.49 32.91
CA ILE A 86 13.82 8.27 33.83
C ILE A 86 14.44 9.61 34.23
N TRP A 87 14.62 10.52 33.27
CA TRP A 87 15.12 11.87 33.52
C TRP A 87 14.16 12.67 34.39
N LEU A 88 12.86 12.58 34.15
CA LEU A 88 11.84 13.23 34.98
C LEU A 88 11.89 12.68 36.41
N LYS A 89 11.89 11.35 36.59
CA LYS A 89 12.03 10.68 37.89
C LYS A 89 13.31 11.07 38.63
N LYS A 90 14.42 11.24 37.92
CA LYS A 90 15.71 11.65 38.48
C LYS A 90 15.77 13.15 38.83
N SER A 91 15.05 13.98 38.09
CA SER A 91 14.96 15.42 38.34
C SER A 91 14.05 15.76 39.52
N ILE A 92 13.18 14.83 39.93
CA ILE A 92 12.41 14.94 41.17
C ILE A 92 13.34 14.48 42.30
N PRO A 93 13.79 15.37 43.21
CA PRO A 93 14.65 14.97 44.32
C PRO A 93 13.90 14.00 45.23
N THR A 94 14.38 12.76 45.32
CA THR A 94 13.94 11.72 46.26
C THR A 94 14.36 12.12 47.68
N GLY A 95 13.68 13.12 48.25
CA GLY A 95 14.10 13.71 49.52
C GLY A 95 13.23 14.84 50.07
N SER A 96 12.07 15.14 49.49
CA SER A 96 11.07 16.00 50.13
C SER A 96 9.78 15.22 50.27
N SER A 97 9.39 14.89 51.50
CA SER A 97 8.00 14.55 51.86
C SER A 97 7.06 15.75 51.75
N GLU A 98 7.35 16.68 50.84
CA GLU A 98 6.53 17.83 50.53
C GLU A 98 5.68 17.50 49.31
N PRO A 99 4.36 17.79 49.36
CA PRO A 99 3.49 17.62 48.20
C PRO A 99 4.07 18.40 47.03
N LEU A 100 4.04 17.80 45.83
CA LEU A 100 4.47 18.41 44.58
C LEU A 100 3.88 19.82 44.45
N ASP A 101 4.72 20.85 44.57
CA ASP A 101 4.31 22.24 44.41
C ASP A 101 4.19 22.58 42.92
N TRP A 102 2.96 22.46 42.40
CA TRP A 102 2.60 22.74 41.01
C TRP A 102 2.88 24.19 40.57
N THR A 103 3.11 25.10 41.51
CA THR A 103 3.46 26.50 41.21
C THR A 103 4.91 26.69 40.79
N ARG A 104 5.77 25.69 41.02
CA ARG A 104 7.21 25.75 40.71
C ARG A 104 7.57 25.18 39.33
N LEU A 105 6.63 24.51 38.66
CA LEU A 105 6.83 23.99 37.31
C LEU A 105 6.80 25.10 36.25
N PRO A 106 7.53 24.93 35.12
CA PRO A 106 7.44 25.81 33.97
C PRO A 106 5.98 25.95 33.51
N ARG A 107 5.59 27.15 33.04
CA ARG A 107 4.20 27.51 32.72
C ARG A 107 3.50 26.51 31.78
N ALA A 108 4.26 25.82 30.93
CA ALA A 108 3.77 24.79 30.00
C ALA A 108 3.16 23.55 30.70
N TYR A 109 3.55 23.26 31.95
CA TYR A 109 3.06 22.10 32.71
C TYR A 109 1.93 22.46 33.70
N ARG A 110 1.60 23.75 33.87
CA ARG A 110 0.56 24.20 34.82
C ARG A 110 -0.87 24.05 34.31
N ALA A 111 -1.07 23.78 33.02
CA ALA A 111 -2.40 23.79 32.39
C ALA A 111 -3.13 22.43 32.44
N ALA A 112 -2.54 21.41 33.07
CA ALA A 112 -3.10 20.06 33.05
C ALA A 112 -4.25 19.82 34.07
N ASP A 113 -4.46 20.69 35.04
CA ASP A 113 -5.36 20.39 36.18
C ASP A 113 -6.43 21.47 36.46
N LEU A 114 -7.38 21.62 35.53
CA LEU A 114 -8.64 22.36 35.79
C LEU A 114 -9.91 21.55 35.48
N ARG A 115 -9.84 20.22 35.40
CA ARG A 115 -11.03 19.37 35.12
C ARG A 115 -11.17 18.13 36.00
N GLY A 116 -10.57 18.11 37.19
CA GLY A 116 -10.41 16.88 37.96
C GLY A 116 -10.64 16.94 39.47
N SER A 117 -11.47 17.83 40.02
CA SER A 117 -12.00 17.64 41.39
C SER A 117 -13.14 18.58 41.73
N SER A 118 -14.36 18.12 41.50
CA SER A 118 -15.47 18.41 42.40
C SER A 118 -16.23 17.10 42.58
N ILE A 119 -15.84 16.38 43.62
CA ILE A 119 -16.49 15.18 44.16
C ILE A 119 -17.15 15.62 45.46
N VAL A 120 -18.48 15.44 45.51
CA VAL A 120 -19.26 15.07 46.71
C VAL A 120 -19.57 16.14 47.77
N LYS A 121 -20.89 16.24 47.99
CA LYS A 121 -21.70 16.89 49.04
C LYS A 121 -22.03 18.37 48.87
#